data_AF-A0A0W8FTX7-F1
#
_entry.id   AF-A0A0W8FTX7-F1
#
_cell.length_a   1.000
_cell.length_b   1.000
_cell.length_c   1.000
_cell.angle_alpha   90.00
_cell.angle_beta   90.00
_cell.angle_gamma   90.00
#
_symmetry.space_group_name_H-M   'P 1'
#
loop_
_entity.id
_entity.type
_entity.pdbx_description
1 polymer ?
#
loop_
_entity_poly.entity_id
_entity_poly.type
_entity_poly.pdbx_seq_one_letter_code
_entity_poly.pdbx_strand_id
1 'polypeptide(L)'
;MVTVIPDYTLLIQMGIFLALVFILNILLYKPILSIIDRRKKQLEESENEIKLFNESVEKRVAEYEDKLKQAKIKATELKKEIIQEGANQAKNVVDAVRNEIPVMAREFQQKMDKEVEKAKLILDSHSKELSVQIAQKVLGRPVQ
;
A
#
# COMPACT_ATOMS: atom_id res chain seq x y z
N MET A 1 -16.52 102.73 26.75
CA MET A 1 -17.09 101.97 25.61
C MET A 1 -15.98 101.14 25.02
N VAL A 2 -16.04 99.82 25.18
CA VAL A 2 -15.10 98.92 24.52
C VAL A 2 -15.62 98.71 23.10
N THR A 3 -14.86 99.17 22.11
CA THR A 3 -15.22 99.05 20.70
C THR A 3 -15.11 97.59 20.31
N VAL A 4 -16.26 96.93 20.16
CA VAL A 4 -16.39 95.58 19.61
C VAL A 4 -16.69 95.74 18.13
N ILE A 5 -15.66 96.00 17.33
CA ILE A 5 -15.73 95.92 15.87
C ILE A 5 -14.75 94.80 15.48
N PRO A 6 -15.15 93.82 14.66
CA PRO A 6 -14.22 92.80 14.19
C PRO A 6 -13.19 93.49 13.29
N ASP A 7 -12.01 93.74 13.84
CA ASP A 7 -10.88 94.26 13.09
C ASP A 7 -10.42 93.24 12.03
N TYR A 8 -9.71 93.75 11.02
CA TYR A 8 -9.08 92.93 9.95
C TYR A 8 -8.18 91.81 10.52
N THR A 9 -7.71 91.95 11.76
CA THR A 9 -6.99 90.94 12.54
C THR A 9 -7.76 89.64 12.71
N LEU A 10 -9.10 89.67 12.82
CA LEU A 10 -9.93 88.46 12.90
C LEU A 10 -9.83 87.63 11.60
N LEU A 11 -9.86 88.30 10.44
CA LEU A 11 -9.72 87.64 9.14
C LEU A 11 -8.31 87.06 8.95
N ILE A 12 -7.28 87.80 9.36
CA ILE A 12 -5.89 87.31 9.35
C ILE A 12 -5.75 86.09 10.26
N GLN A 13 -6.27 86.14 11.49
CA GLN A 13 -6.22 85.04 12.45
C GLN A 13 -6.97 83.81 11.94
N MET A 14 -8.11 83.99 11.27
CA MET A 14 -8.85 82.91 10.63
C MET A 14 -8.07 82.26 9.47
N GLY A 15 -7.36 83.07 8.67
CA GLY A 15 -6.45 82.58 7.63
C GLY A 15 -5.30 81.74 8.21
N ILE A 16 -4.68 82.21 9.30
CA ILE A 16 -3.61 81.49 10.01
C ILE A 16 -4.13 80.20 10.62
N PHE A 17 -5.31 80.22 11.24
CA PHE A 17 -5.94 79.03 11.81
C PHE A 17 -6.24 77.98 10.73
N LEU A 18 -6.82 78.39 9.59
CA LEU A 18 -7.08 77.49 8.47
C LEU A 18 -5.78 76.93 7.86
N ALA A 19 -4.74 77.76 7.71
CA ALA A 19 -3.43 77.30 7.25
C ALA A 19 -2.81 76.29 8.22
N LEU A 20 -2.91 76.53 9.54
CA LEU A 20 -2.42 75.61 10.56
C LEU A 20 -3.19 74.29 10.54
N VAL A 21 -4.52 74.32 10.45
CA VAL A 21 -5.36 73.12 10.32
C VAL A 21 -4.99 72.34 9.06
N PHE A 22 -4.75 73.01 7.94
CA PHE A 22 -4.34 72.37 6.69
C PHE A 22 -2.98 71.67 6.84
N ILE A 23 -2.00 72.34 7.46
CA ILE A 23 -0.68 71.77 7.76
C ILE A 23 -0.82 70.57 8.70
N LEU A 24 -1.60 70.67 9.77
CA LEU A 24 -1.82 69.58 10.73
C LEU A 24 -2.51 68.39 10.07
N ASN A 25 -3.47 68.63 9.19
CA ASN A 25 -4.18 67.59 8.45
C ASN A 25 -3.20 66.75 7.61
N ILE A 26 -2.29 67.40 6.90
CA ILE A 26 -1.29 66.75 6.05
C ILE A 26 -0.19 66.09 6.89
N LEU A 27 0.32 66.78 7.92
CA LEU A 27 1.51 66.36 8.65
C LEU A 27 1.23 65.39 9.80
N LEU A 28 0.04 65.43 10.41
CA LEU A 28 -0.30 64.64 11.59
C LEU A 28 -1.49 63.72 11.36
N TYR A 29 -2.66 64.26 11.00
CA TYR A 29 -3.89 63.44 10.94
C TYR A 29 -3.81 62.32 9.90
N LYS A 30 -3.41 62.66 8.66
CA LYS A 30 -3.23 61.65 7.60
C LYS A 30 -2.19 60.57 7.92
N PRO A 31 -0.94 60.89 8.32
CA PRO A 31 0.05 59.86 8.60
C PRO A 31 -0.30 59.03 9.83
N ILE A 32 -0.87 59.62 10.89
CA ILE A 32 -1.28 58.85 12.07
C ILE A 32 -2.37 57.84 11.70
N LEU A 33 -3.40 58.27 10.96
CA LEU A 33 -4.47 57.36 10.54
C LEU A 33 -3.94 56.25 9.64
N SER A 34 -3.03 56.58 8.70
CA SER A 34 -2.38 55.60 7.83
C SER A 34 -1.58 54.55 8.62
N ILE A 35 -0.89 54.95 9.70
CA ILE A 35 -0.15 54.01 10.55
C ILE A 35 -1.11 53.07 11.29
N ILE A 36 -2.23 53.59 11.79
CA ILE A 36 -3.26 52.79 12.47
C ILE A 36 -3.86 51.78 11.50
N ASP A 37 -4.26 52.23 10.30
CA ASP A 37 -4.82 51.35 9.26
C ASP A 37 -3.81 50.29 8.83
N ARG A 38 -2.53 50.68 8.66
CA ARG A 38 -1.46 49.74 8.30
C ARG A 38 -1.26 48.68 9.38
N ARG A 39 -1.32 49.03 10.66
CA ARG A 39 -1.23 48.07 11.77
C ARG A 39 -2.43 47.14 11.80
N LYS A 40 -3.65 47.68 11.65
CA LYS A 40 -4.87 46.88 11.61
C LYS A 40 -4.83 45.90 10.44
N LYS A 41 -4.43 46.35 9.26
CA LYS A 41 -4.29 45.51 8.06
C LYS A 41 -3.26 44.40 8.24
N GLN A 42 -2.09 44.70 8.83
CA GLN A 42 -1.08 43.68 9.10
C GLN A 42 -1.58 42.60 10.07
N LEU A 43 -2.35 42.99 11.10
CA LEU A 43 -2.96 42.03 12.02
C LEU A 43 -4.00 41.15 11.30
N GLU A 44 -4.92 41.76 10.55
CA GLU A 44 -5.94 41.03 9.79
C GLU A 44 -5.32 40.10 8.73
N GLU A 45 -4.28 40.55 8.01
CA GLU A 45 -3.53 39.71 7.07
C GLU A 45 -2.86 38.54 7.78
N SER A 46 -2.20 38.78 8.91
CA SER A 46 -1.55 37.72 9.70
C SER A 46 -2.55 36.70 10.23
N GLU A 47 -3.69 37.15 10.74
CA GLU A 47 -4.77 36.26 11.20
C GLU A 47 -5.34 35.41 10.07
N ASN A 48 -5.55 36.00 8.89
CA ASN A 48 -6.00 35.29 7.71
C ASN A 48 -4.96 34.27 7.21
N GLU A 49 -3.68 34.63 7.19
CA GLU A 49 -2.59 33.71 6.85
C GLU A 49 -2.54 32.52 7.82
N ILE A 50 -2.68 32.76 9.13
CA ILE A 50 -2.74 31.68 10.13
C ILE A 50 -3.94 30.77 9.89
N LYS A 51 -5.12 31.32 9.60
CA LYS A 51 -6.32 30.53 9.29
C LYS A 51 -6.12 29.66 8.05
N LEU A 52 -5.65 30.26 6.95
CA LEU A 52 -5.38 29.53 5.70
C LEU A 52 -4.30 28.46 5.87
N PHE A 53 -3.26 28.76 6.66
CA PHE A 53 -2.22 27.80 6.98
C PHE A 53 -2.79 26.61 7.75
N ASN A 54 -3.57 26.85 8.81
CA ASN A 54 -4.21 25.80 9.59
C ASN A 54 -5.16 24.94 8.74
N GLU A 55 -5.99 25.56 7.90
CA GLU A 55 -6.87 24.83 6.97
C GLU A 55 -6.07 23.98 5.98
N SER A 56 -4.96 24.50 5.46
CA SER A 56 -4.08 23.75 4.56
C SER A 56 -3.39 22.56 5.26
N VAL A 57 -3.03 22.72 6.54
CA VAL A 57 -2.44 21.66 7.36
C VAL A 57 -3.47 20.58 7.62
N GLU A 58 -4.67 20.94 8.06
CA GLU A 58 -5.77 20.00 8.31
C GLU A 58 -6.12 19.21 7.05
N LYS A 59 -6.22 19.89 5.91
CA LYS A 59 -6.44 19.24 4.61
C LYS A 59 -5.31 18.26 4.25
N ARG A 60 -4.05 18.66 4.44
CA ARG A 60 -2.89 17.78 4.17
C ARG A 60 -2.86 16.56 5.10
N VAL A 61 -3.22 16.73 6.36
CA VAL A 61 -3.33 15.63 7.32
C VAL A 61 -4.44 14.66 6.89
N ALA A 62 -5.63 15.18 6.54
CA ALA A 62 -6.72 14.35 6.05
C ALA A 62 -6.35 13.57 4.77
N GLU A 63 -5.70 14.23 3.80
CA GLU A 63 -5.21 13.57 2.58
C GLU A 63 -4.14 12.50 2.87
N TYR A 64 -3.26 12.76 3.83
CA TYR A 64 -2.24 11.81 4.24
C TYR A 64 -2.86 10.58 4.92
N GLU A 65 -3.81 10.79 5.85
CA GLU A 65 -4.53 9.70 6.51
C GLU A 65 -5.33 8.86 5.52
N ASP A 66 -6.02 9.49 4.55
CA ASP A 66 -6.74 8.75 3.52
C ASP A 66 -5.79 7.91 2.65
N LYS A 67 -4.67 8.49 2.20
CA LYS A 67 -3.64 7.73 1.46
C LYS A 67 -3.08 6.56 2.27
N LEU A 68 -2.83 6.76 3.56
CA LEU A 68 -2.36 5.70 4.46
C LEU A 68 -3.41 4.59 4.59
N LYS A 69 -4.68 4.95 4.74
CA LYS A 69 -5.80 4.00 4.81
C LYS A 69 -5.93 3.21 3.51
N GLN A 70 -5.91 3.88 2.36
CA GLN A 70 -5.95 3.22 1.06
C GLN A 70 -4.75 2.27 0.86
N ALA A 71 -3.54 2.69 1.25
CA ALA A 71 -2.36 1.85 1.18
C ALA A 71 -2.50 0.58 2.06
N LYS A 72 -3.03 0.72 3.28
CA LYS A 72 -3.32 -0.43 4.17
C LYS A 72 -4.35 -1.39 3.58
N ILE A 73 -5.42 -0.87 2.96
CA ILE A 73 -6.45 -1.68 2.30
C ILE A 73 -5.82 -2.45 1.14
N LYS A 74 -5.10 -1.77 0.23
CA LYS A 74 -4.41 -2.40 -0.90
C LYS A 74 -3.40 -3.46 -0.45
N ALA A 75 -2.62 -3.18 0.60
CA ALA A 75 -1.67 -4.15 1.15
C ALA A 75 -2.36 -5.40 1.71
N THR A 76 -3.51 -5.22 2.37
CA THR A 76 -4.29 -6.33 2.91
C THR A 76 -4.93 -7.16 1.79
N GLU A 77 -5.43 -6.51 0.76
CA GLU A 77 -5.99 -7.15 -0.42
C GLU A 77 -4.93 -7.95 -1.20
N LEU A 78 -3.77 -7.34 -1.46
CA LEU A 78 -2.64 -8.01 -2.10
C LEU A 78 -2.15 -9.21 -1.27
N LYS A 79 -2.07 -9.07 0.06
CA LYS A 79 -1.72 -10.18 0.95
C LYS A 79 -2.72 -11.32 0.83
N LYS A 80 -4.02 -11.01 0.78
CA LYS A 80 -5.08 -12.01 0.62
C LYS A 80 -4.97 -12.73 -0.73
N GLU A 81 -4.73 -11.98 -1.80
CA GLU A 81 -4.52 -12.51 -3.14
C GLU A 81 -3.34 -13.47 -3.21
N ILE A 82 -2.17 -13.07 -2.68
CA ILE A 82 -0.97 -13.91 -2.62
C ILE A 82 -1.22 -15.19 -1.82
N ILE A 83 -1.90 -15.11 -0.68
CA ILE A 83 -2.24 -16.30 0.12
C ILE A 83 -3.18 -17.22 -0.66
N GLN A 84 -4.17 -16.67 -1.36
CA GLN A 84 -5.12 -17.45 -2.13
C GLN A 84 -4.48 -18.09 -3.36
N GLU A 85 -3.59 -17.37 -4.04
CA GLU A 85 -2.81 -17.91 -5.14
C GLU A 85 -1.88 -19.04 -4.67
N GLY A 86 -1.16 -18.82 -3.56
CA GLY A 86 -0.32 -19.85 -2.95
C GLY A 86 -1.11 -21.10 -2.54
N ALA A 87 -2.31 -20.92 -1.96
CA ALA A 87 -3.19 -22.04 -1.61
C ALA A 87 -3.68 -22.81 -2.86
N ASN A 88 -4.01 -22.10 -3.93
CA ASN A 88 -4.41 -22.71 -5.21
C ASN A 88 -3.25 -23.47 -5.86
N GLN A 89 -2.05 -22.89 -5.89
CA GLN A 89 -0.86 -23.55 -6.42
C GLN A 89 -0.51 -24.80 -5.60
N ALA A 90 -0.53 -24.71 -4.26
CA ALA A 90 -0.31 -25.86 -3.39
C ALA A 90 -1.34 -26.97 -3.65
N LYS A 91 -2.61 -26.62 -3.81
CA LYS A 91 -3.67 -27.57 -4.15
C LYS A 91 -3.41 -28.23 -5.50
N ASN A 92 -3.05 -27.46 -6.54
CA ASN A 92 -2.74 -27.99 -7.86
C ASN A 92 -1.57 -28.98 -7.83
N VAL A 93 -0.51 -28.68 -7.08
CA VAL A 93 0.64 -29.59 -6.91
C VAL A 93 0.21 -30.88 -6.21
N VAL A 94 -0.55 -30.77 -5.12
CA VAL A 94 -1.04 -31.95 -4.38
C VAL A 94 -1.96 -32.81 -5.25
N ASP A 95 -2.85 -32.18 -6.02
CA ASP A 95 -3.78 -32.88 -6.90
C ASP A 95 -3.05 -33.55 -8.08
N ALA A 96 -2.00 -32.91 -8.63
CA ALA A 96 -1.14 -33.51 -9.65
C ALA A 96 -0.44 -34.78 -9.12
N VAL A 97 0.21 -34.68 -7.95
CA VAL A 97 0.88 -35.84 -7.31
C VAL A 97 -0.14 -36.94 -6.98
N ARG A 98 -1.33 -36.58 -6.47
CA ARG A 98 -2.40 -37.56 -6.21
C ARG A 98 -2.86 -38.30 -7.45
N ASN A 99 -2.86 -37.65 -8.61
CA ASN A 99 -3.19 -38.29 -9.89
C ASN A 99 -2.06 -39.17 -10.43
N GLU A 100 -0.80 -38.87 -10.13
CA GLU A 100 0.36 -39.68 -10.53
C GLU A 100 0.49 -40.98 -9.73
N ILE A 101 0.15 -40.98 -8.43
CA ILE A 101 0.20 -42.16 -7.56
C ILE A 101 -0.51 -43.39 -8.17
N PRO A 102 -1.78 -43.33 -8.63
CA PRO A 102 -2.46 -44.48 -9.21
C PRO A 102 -1.92 -44.90 -10.59
N VAL A 103 -1.20 -44.01 -11.30
CA VAL A 103 -0.49 -44.37 -12.54
C VAL A 103 0.75 -45.18 -12.18
N MET A 104 1.57 -44.67 -11.25
CA MET A 104 2.74 -45.39 -10.74
C MET A 104 2.37 -46.76 -10.14
N ALA A 105 1.29 -46.84 -9.37
CA ALA A 105 0.82 -48.11 -8.80
C ALA A 105 0.43 -49.12 -9.90
N ARG A 106 -0.24 -48.66 -10.96
CA ARG A 106 -0.59 -49.51 -12.11
C ARG A 106 0.64 -49.98 -12.88
N GLU A 107 1.61 -49.10 -13.11
CA GLU A 107 2.88 -49.47 -13.75
C GLU A 107 3.67 -50.47 -12.91
N PHE A 108 3.71 -50.28 -11.60
CA PHE A 108 4.38 -51.19 -10.67
C PHE A 108 3.71 -52.57 -10.67
N GLN A 109 2.38 -52.62 -10.63
CA GLN A 109 1.62 -53.87 -10.73
C GLN A 109 1.94 -54.62 -12.02
N GLN A 110 1.95 -53.92 -13.17
CA GLN A 110 2.30 -54.54 -14.46
C GLN A 110 3.75 -55.05 -14.51
N LYS A 111 4.71 -54.33 -13.91
CA LYS A 111 6.10 -54.79 -13.81
C LYS A 111 6.21 -56.02 -12.92
N MET A 112 5.50 -56.03 -11.79
CA MET A 112 5.46 -57.16 -10.87
C MET A 112 4.88 -58.41 -11.54
N ASP A 113 3.76 -58.29 -12.27
CA ASP A 113 3.15 -59.41 -12.97
C ASP A 113 4.11 -60.02 -14.01
N LYS A 114 4.85 -59.18 -14.75
CA LYS A 114 5.88 -59.63 -15.70
C LYS A 114 7.05 -60.36 -15.01
N GLU A 115 7.51 -59.85 -13.87
CA GLU A 115 8.58 -60.50 -13.11
C GLU A 115 8.12 -61.83 -12.50
N VAL A 116 6.87 -61.91 -12.03
CA VAL A 116 6.26 -63.18 -11.56
C VAL A 116 6.16 -64.19 -12.69
N GLU A 117 5.78 -63.76 -13.89
CA GLU A 117 5.68 -64.63 -15.07
C GLU A 117 7.06 -65.16 -15.49
N LYS A 118 8.10 -64.30 -15.52
CA LYS A 118 9.49 -64.74 -15.75
C LYS A 118 9.97 -65.72 -14.68
N ALA A 119 9.72 -65.43 -13.42
CA ALA A 119 10.11 -66.30 -12.31
C ALA A 119 9.41 -67.66 -12.40
N LYS A 120 8.13 -67.70 -12.81
CA LYS A 120 7.41 -68.95 -13.09
C LYS A 120 8.05 -69.76 -14.21
N LEU A 121 8.45 -69.13 -15.31
CA LEU A 121 9.11 -69.81 -16.43
C LEU A 121 10.45 -70.43 -16.02
N ILE A 122 11.25 -69.68 -15.24
CA ILE A 122 12.52 -70.15 -14.69
C ILE A 122 12.28 -71.32 -13.71
N LEU A 123 11.26 -71.22 -12.88
CA LEU A 123 10.92 -72.29 -11.94
C LEU A 123 10.44 -73.56 -12.66
N ASP A 124 9.67 -73.44 -13.75
CA ASP A 124 9.22 -74.59 -14.53
C ASP A 124 10.38 -75.30 -15.25
N SER A 125 11.36 -74.53 -15.77
CA SER A 125 12.59 -75.11 -16.34
C SER A 125 13.42 -75.83 -15.29
N HIS A 126 13.63 -75.21 -14.12
CA HIS A 126 14.35 -75.85 -13.02
C HIS A 126 13.58 -77.02 -12.42
N SER A 127 12.25 -77.00 -12.39
CA SER A 127 11.43 -78.10 -11.90
C SER A 127 11.54 -79.34 -12.78
N LYS A 128 11.59 -79.16 -14.11
CA LYS A 128 11.88 -80.26 -15.07
C LYS A 128 13.29 -80.81 -14.87
N GLU A 129 14.28 -79.95 -14.72
CA GLU A 129 15.67 -80.34 -14.47
C GLU A 129 15.82 -81.10 -13.15
N LEU A 130 15.22 -80.60 -12.06
CA LEU A 130 15.16 -81.25 -10.76
C LEU A 130 14.43 -82.59 -10.84
N SER A 131 13.34 -82.68 -11.61
CA SER A 131 12.59 -83.94 -11.80
C SER A 131 13.43 -85.00 -12.50
N VAL A 132 14.21 -84.62 -13.53
CA VAL A 132 15.16 -85.52 -14.20
C VAL A 132 16.27 -85.95 -13.24
N GLN A 133 16.84 -85.02 -12.46
CA GLN A 133 17.87 -85.34 -11.47
C GLN A 133 17.35 -86.29 -10.39
N ILE A 134 16.12 -86.10 -9.89
CA ILE A 134 15.49 -86.99 -8.92
C ILE A 134 15.24 -88.36 -9.54
N ALA A 135 14.68 -88.43 -10.76
CA ALA A 135 14.44 -89.69 -11.46
C ALA A 135 15.75 -90.48 -11.68
N GLN A 136 16.82 -89.78 -12.06
CA GLN A 136 18.14 -90.36 -12.27
C GLN A 136 18.76 -90.88 -10.95
N LYS A 137 18.54 -90.18 -9.84
CA LYS A 137 19.04 -90.58 -8.51
C LYS A 137 18.25 -91.76 -7.91
N VAL A 138 16.95 -91.87 -8.22
CA VAL A 138 16.09 -92.97 -7.76
C VAL A 138 16.23 -94.22 -8.64
N LEU A 139 16.42 -94.08 -9.95
CA LEU A 139 16.55 -95.20 -10.91
C LEU A 139 17.99 -95.72 -11.08
N GLY A 140 19.01 -94.98 -10.60
CA GLY A 140 20.41 -95.42 -10.58
C GLY A 140 21.07 -95.53 -11.96
N ARG A 141 20.44 -95.02 -13.02
CA ARG A 141 20.95 -94.99 -14.41
C ARG A 141 20.51 -93.69 -15.11
N PRO A 142 21.29 -93.15 -16.08
CA PRO A 142 20.94 -91.95 -16.80
C PRO A 142 19.66 -92.17 -17.62
N VAL A 143 18.68 -91.28 -17.45
CA VAL A 143 17.45 -91.23 -18.26
C VAL A 143 17.57 -90.02 -19.17
N GLN A 144 17.41 -90.23 -20.48
CA GLN A 144 17.54 -89.25 -21.55
C GLN A 144 16.27 -88.40 -21.70
#